data_AF-A0AAW1DLF9-F1
#
_entry.id   AF-A0AAW1DLF9-F1
#
_cell.length_a   1.000
_cell.length_b   1.000
_cell.length_c   1.000
_cell.angle_alpha   90.00
_cell.angle_beta   90.00
_cell.angle_gamma   90.00
#
_symmetry.space_group_name_H-M   'P 1'
#
loop_
_entity.id
_entity.type
_entity.pdbx_description
1 polymer ?
#
loop_
_entity_poly.entity_id
_entity_poly.type
_entity_poly.pdbx_seq_one_letter_code
_entity_poly.pdbx_strand_id
1 'polypeptide(L)'
;MLGGNRWVCDCGLVWVGHWLRRWLRESLEIHRAAPEPAVLAAVREAVCTDPKTERTRPLIDLHPETLSCHASALSRGGSSAILTPLPMFTAFSSLCSLIFYHYLRFLL
;
A
#
# COMPACT_ATOMS: atom_id res chain seq x y z
N MET A 1 -1.31 -17.15 8.72
CA MET A 1 -0.25 -16.91 9.72
C MET A 1 0.83 -16.03 9.09
N LEU A 2 1.28 -14.96 9.76
CA LEU A 2 2.39 -14.13 9.26
C LEU A 2 3.79 -14.71 9.59
N GLY A 3 3.91 -15.46 10.68
CA GLY A 3 5.14 -16.16 11.08
C GLY A 3 5.39 -17.45 10.28
N GLY A 4 6.64 -17.94 10.31
CA GLY A 4 7.07 -19.19 9.66
C GLY A 4 7.39 -19.09 8.16
N ASN A 5 7.26 -17.90 7.57
CA ASN A 5 7.58 -17.64 6.17
C ASN A 5 9.04 -17.17 6.00
N ARG A 6 9.69 -17.55 4.89
CA ARG A 6 11.06 -17.10 4.54
C ARG A 6 11.03 -15.76 3.80
N TRP A 7 10.55 -14.71 4.47
CA TRP A 7 10.46 -13.37 3.87
C TRP A 7 11.85 -12.79 3.59
N VAL A 8 12.01 -12.14 2.43
CA VAL A 8 13.24 -11.42 2.05
C VAL A 8 13.02 -9.93 2.23
N CYS A 9 13.91 -9.24 2.94
CA CYS A 9 13.80 -7.78 3.13
C CYS A 9 14.14 -7.06 1.82
N ASP A 10 13.12 -6.68 1.05
CA ASP A 10 13.26 -5.88 -0.16
C ASP A 10 12.19 -4.77 -0.25
N CYS A 11 12.32 -3.91 -1.27
CA CYS A 11 11.38 -2.82 -1.49
C CYS A 11 9.95 -3.28 -1.83
N GLY A 12 9.81 -4.50 -2.37
CA GLY A 12 8.52 -5.13 -2.63
C GLY A 12 7.80 -5.61 -1.37
N LEU A 13 8.50 -5.69 -0.22
CA LEU A 13 7.92 -6.09 1.06
C LEU A 13 7.58 -4.92 1.99
N VAL A 14 8.07 -3.71 1.71
CA VAL A 14 7.86 -2.51 2.53
C VAL A 14 6.37 -2.21 2.79
N TRP A 15 5.49 -2.53 1.84
CA TRP A 15 4.05 -2.33 2.00
C TRP A 15 3.48 -3.15 3.17
N VAL A 16 4.04 -4.31 3.49
CA VAL A 16 3.57 -5.16 4.59
C VAL A 16 3.80 -4.47 5.93
N GLY A 17 4.99 -3.89 6.11
CA GLY A 17 5.28 -3.11 7.32
C GLY A 17 4.34 -1.91 7.47
N HIS A 18 4.10 -1.19 6.37
CA HIS A 18 3.13 -0.08 6.37
C HIS A 18 1.72 -0.55 6.73
N TRP A 19 1.26 -1.65 6.11
CA TRP A 19 -0.05 -2.24 6.36
C TRP A 19 -0.20 -2.69 7.81
N LEU A 20 0.80 -3.37 8.40
CA LEU A 20 0.77 -3.82 9.80
C LEU A 20 0.63 -2.65 10.78
N ARG A 21 1.40 -1.58 10.59
CA ARG A 21 1.32 -0.39 11.44
C ARG A 21 -0.05 0.29 11.34
N ARG A 22 -0.61 0.37 10.13
CA ARG A 22 -1.95 0.91 9.88
C ARG A 22 -3.02 0.03 10.52
N TRP A 23 -2.96 -1.27 10.27
CA TRP A 23 -3.91 -2.25 10.79
C TRP A 23 -3.95 -2.25 12.31
N LEU A 24 -2.81 -2.18 13.00
CA LEU A 24 -2.77 -2.09 14.47
C LEU A 24 -3.45 -0.82 15.01
N ARG A 25 -3.27 0.33 14.35
CA ARG A 25 -3.97 1.57 14.73
C ARG A 25 -5.47 1.49 14.47
N GLU A 26 -5.87 1.06 13.28
CA GLU A 26 -7.28 1.00 12.88
C GLU A 26 -8.05 -0.10 13.64
N SER A 27 -7.37 -1.18 14.05
CA SER A 27 -8.00 -2.24 14.84
C SER A 27 -8.49 -1.71 16.20
N LEU A 28 -7.72 -0.83 16.83
CA LEU A 28 -8.12 -0.14 18.07
C LEU A 28 -9.35 0.74 17.85
N GLU A 29 -9.39 1.48 16.74
CA GLU A 29 -10.47 2.42 16.44
C GLU A 29 -11.78 1.71 16.11
N ILE A 30 -11.73 0.65 15.30
CA ILE A 30 -12.91 -0.07 14.81
C ILE A 30 -13.48 -0.98 15.90
N HIS A 31 -12.64 -1.76 16.58
CA HIS A 31 -13.10 -2.77 17.54
C HIS A 31 -13.24 -2.18 18.95
N ARG A 32 -12.84 -0.92 19.17
CA ARG A 32 -12.76 -0.25 20.48
C ARG A 32 -12.02 -1.07 21.54
N ALA A 33 -11.14 -1.96 21.10
CA ALA A 33 -10.39 -2.88 21.95
C ALA A 33 -8.97 -3.01 21.40
N ALA A 34 -8.01 -3.17 22.30
CA ALA A 34 -6.65 -3.47 21.91
C ALA A 34 -6.58 -4.84 21.21
N PRO A 35 -5.71 -5.00 20.21
CA PRO A 35 -5.39 -6.32 19.68
C PRO A 35 -4.97 -7.24 20.81
N GLU A 36 -5.47 -8.48 20.79
CA GLU A 36 -5.08 -9.52 21.75
C GLU A 36 -3.54 -9.64 21.85
N PRO A 37 -2.97 -9.85 23.04
CA PRO A 37 -1.51 -9.95 23.23
C PRO A 37 -0.84 -10.96 22.30
N ALA A 38 -1.51 -12.09 22.03
CA ALA A 38 -1.05 -13.11 21.11
C ALA A 38 -0.94 -12.60 19.66
N VAL A 39 -1.86 -11.72 19.24
CA VAL A 39 -1.82 -11.10 17.92
C VAL A 39 -0.68 -10.09 17.82
N LEU A 40 -0.49 -9.29 18.87
CA LEU A 40 0.64 -8.35 18.92
C LEU A 40 1.99 -9.09 18.89
N ALA A 41 2.10 -10.21 19.59
CA ALA A 41 3.28 -11.08 19.53
C ALA A 41 3.51 -11.61 18.10
N ALA A 42 2.47 -12.15 17.45
CA ALA A 42 2.58 -12.67 16.09
C ALA A 42 3.00 -11.60 15.07
N VAL A 43 2.55 -10.35 15.22
CA VAL A 43 3.00 -9.23 14.37
C VAL A 43 4.48 -8.91 14.58
N ARG A 44 4.96 -8.96 15.83
CA ARG A 44 6.36 -8.69 16.18
C ARG A 44 7.31 -9.81 15.76
N GLU A 45 6.84 -11.05 15.83
CA GLU A 45 7.62 -12.25 15.43
C GLU A 45 7.70 -12.45 13.92
N ALA A 46 6.83 -11.79 13.15
CA ALA A 46 6.94 -11.79 11.71
C ALA A 46 8.18 -11.00 11.29
N VAL A 47 9.19 -11.69 10.75
CA VAL A 47 10.48 -11.12 10.35
C VAL A 47 10.78 -11.37 8.87
N CYS A 48 11.60 -10.50 8.28
CA CYS A 48 12.28 -10.75 7.01
C CYS A 48 13.80 -10.88 7.21
N THR A 49 14.48 -11.52 6.27
CA THR A 49 15.94 -11.64 6.23
C THR A 49 16.50 -10.77 5.11
N ASP A 50 17.48 -9.92 5.43
CA ASP A 50 18.24 -9.15 4.44
C ASP A 50 19.20 -10.08 3.69
N PRO A 51 19.09 -10.21 2.35
CA PRO A 51 19.91 -11.15 1.59
C PRO A 51 21.39 -10.75 1.52
N LYS A 52 21.73 -9.50 1.82
CA LYS A 52 23.12 -8.99 1.78
C LYS A 52 23.82 -9.15 3.12
N THR A 53 23.08 -8.95 4.21
CA THR A 53 23.66 -8.93 5.58
C THR A 53 23.26 -10.13 6.42
N GLU A 54 22.37 -10.99 5.92
CA GLU A 54 21.72 -12.10 6.63
C GLU A 54 20.99 -11.69 7.91
N ARG A 55 20.82 -10.38 8.15
CA ARG A 55 20.16 -9.87 9.35
C ARG A 55 18.66 -10.02 9.23
N THR A 56 18.05 -10.56 10.28
CA THR A 56 16.60 -10.59 10.42
C THR A 56 16.08 -9.25 10.95
N ARG A 57 14.94 -8.79 10.44
CA ARG A 57 14.25 -7.57 10.89
C ARG A 57 12.75 -7.80 11.01
N PRO A 58 12.08 -7.26 12.03
CA PRO A 58 10.62 -7.34 12.11
C PRO A 58 9.95 -6.66 10.91
N LEU A 59 8.91 -7.29 10.36
CA LEU A 59 8.15 -6.74 9.24
C LEU A 59 7.50 -5.41 9.61
N ILE A 60 7.01 -5.28 10.86
CA ILE A 60 6.43 -4.03 11.37
C ILE A 60 7.42 -2.86 11.39
N ASP A 61 8.72 -3.14 11.42
CA ASP A 61 9.79 -2.13 11.42
C ASP A 61 10.33 -1.84 10.01
N LEU A 62 9.76 -2.48 8.98
CA LEU A 62 10.19 -2.28 7.60
C LEU A 62 9.69 -0.93 7.07
N HIS A 63 10.64 -0.09 6.68
CA HIS A 63 10.41 1.27 6.17
C HIS A 63 11.17 1.48 4.85
N PRO A 64 10.63 2.28 3.90
CA PRO A 64 11.31 2.56 2.63
C PRO A 64 12.76 3.04 2.82
N GLU A 65 12.98 3.90 3.81
CA GLU A 65 14.24 4.56 4.11
C GLU A 65 15.30 3.56 4.59
N THR A 66 14.88 2.51 5.31
CA THR A 66 15.78 1.46 5.82
C THR A 66 16.36 0.57 4.73
N LEU A 67 15.72 0.55 3.56
CA LEU A 67 16.15 -0.23 2.39
C LEU A 67 16.55 0.67 1.21
N SER A 68 16.58 1.99 1.41
CA SER A 68 16.84 2.99 0.36
C SER A 68 15.92 2.81 -0.86
N CYS A 69 14.64 2.52 -0.62
CA CYS A 69 13.67 2.30 -1.67
C CYS A 69 13.29 3.61 -2.36
N HIS A 70 13.52 3.67 -3.66
CA HIS A 70 13.00 4.73 -4.51
C HIS A 70 11.59 4.37 -5.00
N ALA A 71 10.67 5.32 -4.90
CA ALA A 71 9.35 5.21 -5.51
C ALA A 71 9.49 5.21 -7.04
N SER A 72 9.76 4.05 -7.61
CA SER A 72 9.70 3.83 -9.04
C SER A 72 8.31 3.29 -9.38
N ALA A 73 7.61 3.98 -10.29
CA ALA A 73 6.31 3.56 -10.84
C ALA A 73 6.33 2.16 -11.48
N LEU A 74 7.50 1.53 -11.56
CA LEU A 74 7.78 0.21 -12.11
C LEU A 74 8.08 -0.85 -11.02
N SER A 75 7.69 -0.64 -9.76
CA SER A 75 7.86 -1.65 -8.71
C SER A 75 6.92 -2.84 -8.94
N ARG A 76 7.32 -3.73 -9.87
CA ARG A 76 6.85 -5.08 -10.20
C ARG A 76 5.60 -5.57 -9.44
N GLY A 77 4.44 -5.09 -9.89
CA GLY A 77 3.27 -5.97 -10.06
C GLY A 77 3.44 -6.73 -11.36
N GLY A 78 3.09 -8.02 -11.38
CA GLY A 78 3.46 -8.98 -12.42
C GLY A 78 3.34 -8.49 -13.86
N SER A 79 4.25 -8.98 -14.71
CA SER A 79 4.19 -8.86 -16.16
C SER A 79 2.76 -9.08 -16.66
N SER A 80 2.12 -8.02 -17.16
CA SER A 80 0.92 -8.14 -17.98
C SER A 80 0.89 -6.94 -18.92
N ALA A 81 0.62 -7.29 -20.17
CA ALA A 81 0.72 -6.49 -21.37
C ALA A 81 0.35 -5.01 -21.22
N ILE A 82 1.10 -4.18 -21.96
CA ILE A 82 0.74 -2.82 -22.32
C ILE A 82 -0.68 -2.84 -22.89
N LEU A 83 -1.68 -2.52 -22.05
CA LEU A 83 -3.02 -2.24 -22.50
C LEU A 83 -3.01 -0.80 -23.01
N THR A 84 -3.08 -0.64 -24.32
CA THR A 84 -3.27 0.66 -24.98
C THR A 84 -4.45 1.40 -24.35
N PRO A 85 -4.32 2.66 -23.92
CA PRO A 85 -5.46 3.42 -23.45
C PRO A 85 -6.42 3.66 -24.62
N LEU A 86 -7.60 3.04 -24.57
CA LEU A 86 -8.76 3.50 -25.33
C LEU A 86 -9.03 4.97 -24.95
N PRO A 87 -9.50 5.83 -25.88
CA PRO A 87 -9.67 7.25 -25.65
C PRO A 87 -10.88 7.51 -24.73
N MET A 88 -10.72 7.26 -23.43
CA MET A 88 -11.74 7.56 -22.42
C MET A 88 -11.64 9.01 -21.90
N PHE A 89 -10.57 9.73 -22.27
CA PHE A 89 -10.32 11.11 -21.85
C PHE A 89 -11.16 12.16 -22.59
N THR A 90 -11.82 11.83 -23.71
CA THR A 90 -12.66 12.78 -24.45
C THR A 90 -14.10 12.85 -23.92
N ALA A 91 -14.60 11.83 -23.25
CA ALA A 91 -15.99 11.80 -22.77
C ALA A 91 -16.21 12.63 -21.49
N PHE A 92 -15.22 12.66 -20.58
CA PHE A 92 -15.35 13.38 -19.30
C PHE A 92 -15.30 14.91 -19.45
N SER A 93 -14.58 15.45 -20.44
CA SER A 93 -14.52 16.91 -20.63
C SER A 93 -15.83 17.48 -21.20
N SER A 94 -16.53 16.73 -22.06
CA SER A 94 -17.82 17.16 -22.61
C SER A 94 -18.94 17.21 -21.57
N LEU A 95 -19.01 16.24 -20.64
CA LEU A 95 -20.01 16.25 -19.57
C LEU A 95 -19.80 17.41 -18.59
N CYS A 96 -18.55 17.68 -18.22
CA CYS A 96 -18.22 18.78 -17.31
C CYS A 96 -18.53 20.16 -17.94
N SER A 97 -18.31 20.30 -19.25
CA SER A 97 -18.61 21.52 -19.99
C SER A 97 -20.12 21.77 -20.13
N LEU A 98 -20.92 20.71 -20.34
CA LEU A 98 -22.38 20.80 -20.40
C LEU A 98 -23.01 21.15 -19.05
N ILE A 99 -22.50 20.58 -17.95
CA ILE A 99 -22.97 20.89 -16.59
C ILE A 99 -22.66 22.36 -16.26
N PHE A 100 -21.45 22.83 -16.57
CA PHE A 100 -21.07 24.24 -16.36
C PHE A 100 -21.93 25.19 -17.20
N TYR A 101 -22.18 24.87 -18.47
CA TYR A 101 -23.03 25.68 -19.35
C TYR A 101 -24.48 25.74 -18.85
N HIS A 102 -25.05 24.62 -18.39
CA HIS A 102 -26.39 24.58 -17.81
C HIS A 102 -26.49 25.39 -16.52
N TYR A 103 -25.47 25.34 -15.66
CA TYR A 103 -25.44 26.11 -14.42
C TYR A 103 -25.37 27.62 -14.69
N LEU A 104 -24.53 28.03 -15.64
CA LEU A 104 -24.37 29.44 -16.02
C LEU A 104 -25.64 30.02 -16.68
N ARG A 105 -26.35 29.23 -17.49
CA ARG A 105 -27.63 29.63 -18.10
C ARG A 105 -28.77 29.76 -17.10
N PHE A 106 -28.70 29.11 -15.93
CA PHE A 106 -29.72 29.24 -14.88
C PHE A 106 -29.51 30.49 -14.01
N LEU A 107 -28.29 31.07 -14.03
CA LEU A 107 -27.90 32.21 -13.19
C LEU A 107 -28.01 33.58 -13.89
N LEU A 108 -28.30 33.61 -15.19
CA LEU A 108 -28.51 34.79 -16.05
C LEU A 108 -29.96 34.83 -16.54
#